data_AF-A0AAV8HI49-F1
#
_entry.id   AF-A0AAV8HI49-F1
#
_cell.length_a   1.000
_cell.length_b   1.000
_cell.length_c   1.000
_cell.angle_alpha   90.00
_cell.angle_beta   90.00
_cell.angle_gamma   90.00
#
_symmetry.space_group_name_H-M   'P 1'
#
loop_
_entity.id
_entity.type
_entity.pdbx_description
1 polymer ?
#
loop_
_entity_poly.entity_id
_entity_poly.type
_entity_poly.pdbx_seq_one_letter_code
_entity_poly.pdbx_strand_id
1 'polypeptide(L)'
;MMRRALLAISLLILLPFVVQVYSIDDSYVDCERVVNKWAQSSAENVKTEDKLTLKDLLFFLHIPRTGGRAYYQCFLRKLYSLDKECPRSYDKIRFDLSKPNCNIVVSHDDYSLMSKLPKDITSVVTILRDPVERVFSMYEFAVEVAARFLVHPNLTSALTSKVKPKSSRMVSTLDIWPWKYLVPWMREDLFARREARRLGKLKRSALSDVYNTEDVVMPLHEFISHPIAHEIIHNGAAFQVAGLTNSSYLDDAHEVRRCVRKHPSLGQFVLEVAKGRLDQMLFVGFTEDHKKSARMFASMVGLQVLSRSKSAPSDFQPQSTNQKNVGSSAQVVTDKAAEGTNQANSIGDKVFTATDTSSPKGNMTAERLMRKYEQLMRKYEDCIENSHKVQKSRHAMSLKRISPVNFTKEARHLVPDSMLEEMKILNSLDMELYRHAQSIFLQQQILMEDHDKQTKILAENVPVEIDAPRNFLLLLVTLVPLVLFFIVVMFKRSCCIKYFYVAKMKKAG
;
A
#
# COMPACT_ATOMS: atom_id res chain seq x y z
N MET A 1 7.67 2.77 -82.27
CA MET A 1 8.12 3.77 -81.28
C MET A 1 7.05 4.15 -80.25
N MET A 2 5.82 4.49 -80.65
CA MET A 2 4.73 4.91 -79.74
C MET A 2 4.42 3.94 -78.58
N ARG A 3 4.37 2.62 -78.81
CA ARG A 3 4.11 1.63 -77.74
C ARG A 3 5.19 1.57 -76.66
N ARG A 4 6.45 1.81 -77.01
CA ARG A 4 7.57 1.84 -76.04
C ARG A 4 7.56 3.13 -75.23
N ALA A 5 7.15 4.24 -75.84
CA ALA A 5 6.96 5.52 -75.16
C ALA A 5 5.79 5.45 -74.15
N LEU A 6 4.66 4.84 -74.51
CA LEU A 6 3.51 4.65 -73.61
C LEU A 6 3.82 3.75 -72.41
N LEU A 7 4.59 2.67 -72.61
CA LEU A 7 5.05 1.81 -71.51
C LEU A 7 6.02 2.53 -70.56
N ALA A 8 6.94 3.35 -71.10
CA ALA A 8 7.84 4.15 -70.30
C ALA A 8 7.10 5.22 -69.49
N ILE A 9 6.07 5.84 -70.06
CA ILE A 9 5.21 6.82 -69.38
C ILE A 9 4.36 6.13 -68.30
N SER A 10 3.80 4.94 -68.57
CA SER A 10 3.09 4.17 -67.52
C SER A 10 4.00 3.75 -66.37
N LEU A 11 5.26 3.37 -66.64
CA LEU A 11 6.23 3.09 -65.56
C LEU A 11 6.61 4.36 -64.78
N LEU A 12 6.76 5.50 -65.45
CA LEU A 12 7.03 6.80 -64.81
C LEU A 12 5.86 7.32 -63.97
N ILE A 13 4.62 7.01 -64.37
CA ILE A 13 3.42 7.37 -63.60
C ILE A 13 3.22 6.40 -62.43
N LEU A 14 3.65 5.13 -62.52
CA LEU A 14 3.58 4.17 -61.41
C LEU A 14 4.73 4.31 -60.39
N LEU A 15 5.88 4.88 -60.79
CA LEU A 15 7.00 5.15 -59.89
C LEU A 15 6.63 6.01 -58.66
N PRO A 16 5.86 7.11 -58.75
CA PRO A 16 5.41 7.84 -57.56
C PRO A 16 4.34 7.12 -56.73
N PHE A 17 3.65 6.10 -57.27
CA PHE A 17 2.69 5.28 -56.49
C PHE A 17 3.38 4.15 -55.70
N VAL A 18 4.57 3.71 -56.11
CA VAL A 18 5.37 2.72 -55.36
C VAL A 18 6.28 3.39 -54.33
N VAL A 19 6.63 4.67 -54.53
CA VAL A 19 7.31 5.51 -53.53
C VAL A 19 6.28 6.20 -52.62
N GLN A 20 5.32 5.43 -52.10
CA GLN A 20 4.78 5.69 -50.78
C GLN A 20 5.62 4.87 -49.79
N VAL A 21 6.93 5.11 -49.84
CA VAL A 21 7.85 4.71 -48.78
C VAL A 21 7.34 5.40 -47.53
N TYR A 22 6.98 4.60 -46.53
CA TYR A 22 6.75 5.02 -45.15
C TYR A 22 7.78 6.12 -44.80
N SER A 23 7.35 7.38 -44.77
CA SER A 23 8.16 8.41 -44.13
C SER A 23 8.06 8.12 -42.64
N ILE A 24 8.98 7.31 -42.12
CA ILE A 24 9.19 7.25 -40.68
C ILE A 24 9.54 8.69 -40.30
N ASP A 25 8.66 9.34 -39.53
CA ASP A 25 8.88 10.67 -38.97
C ASP A 25 10.28 10.66 -38.34
N ASP A 26 11.18 11.56 -38.74
CA ASP A 26 12.53 11.66 -38.14
C ASP A 26 12.42 11.75 -36.60
N SER A 27 11.33 12.35 -36.11
CA SER A 27 11.01 12.38 -34.69
C SER A 27 10.65 11.02 -34.08
N TYR A 28 10.11 10.06 -34.83
CA TYR A 28 9.90 8.69 -34.34
C TYR A 28 11.24 7.99 -34.11
N VAL A 29 12.16 8.05 -35.08
CA VAL A 29 13.49 7.41 -34.96
C VAL A 29 14.27 7.96 -33.78
N ASP A 30 14.22 9.28 -33.58
CA ASP A 30 14.85 9.92 -32.42
C ASP A 30 14.18 9.49 -31.11
N CYS A 31 12.84 9.46 -31.07
CA CYS A 31 12.11 9.01 -29.90
C CYS A 31 12.37 7.52 -29.57
N GLU A 32 12.42 6.66 -30.57
CA GLU A 32 12.76 5.25 -30.41
C GLU A 32 14.17 5.11 -29.82
N ARG A 33 15.15 5.86 -30.32
CA ARG A 33 16.52 5.87 -29.78
C ARG A 33 16.56 6.28 -28.32
N VAL A 34 15.84 7.36 -27.95
CA VAL A 34 15.76 7.86 -26.56
C VAL A 34 15.13 6.80 -25.65
N VAL A 35 13.97 6.28 -26.03
CA VAL A 35 13.22 5.31 -25.21
C VAL A 35 13.99 4.00 -25.06
N ASN A 36 14.59 3.49 -26.15
CA ASN A 36 15.35 2.25 -26.12
C ASN A 36 16.62 2.38 -25.26
N LYS A 37 17.37 3.49 -25.41
CA LYS A 37 18.54 3.77 -24.57
C LYS A 37 18.18 3.84 -23.09
N TRP A 38 17.08 4.54 -22.76
CA TRP A 38 16.58 4.60 -21.39
C TRP A 38 16.19 3.21 -20.87
N ALA A 39 15.47 2.41 -21.66
CA ALA A 39 15.02 1.08 -21.27
C ALA A 39 16.21 0.14 -21.00
N GLN A 40 17.23 0.16 -21.86
CA GLN A 40 18.46 -0.62 -21.67
C GLN A 40 19.22 -0.22 -20.41
N SER A 41 19.32 1.09 -20.12
CA SER A 41 19.95 1.57 -18.87
C SER A 41 19.13 1.26 -17.62
N SER A 42 17.82 1.13 -17.78
CA SER A 42 16.86 0.80 -16.71
C SER A 42 16.74 -0.70 -16.44
N ALA A 43 17.25 -1.54 -17.34
CA ALA A 43 17.32 -2.98 -17.16
C ALA A 43 18.30 -3.28 -16.02
N GLU A 44 17.77 -3.51 -14.82
CA GLU A 44 18.58 -3.92 -13.69
C GLU A 44 19.09 -5.35 -13.93
N ASN A 45 20.38 -5.59 -13.69
CA ASN A 45 20.92 -6.95 -13.69
C ASN A 45 20.14 -7.77 -12.65
N VAL A 46 19.31 -8.69 -13.11
CA VAL A 46 18.55 -9.62 -12.27
C VAL A 46 19.54 -10.49 -11.52
N LYS A 47 20.01 -10.02 -10.37
CA LYS A 47 20.63 -10.88 -9.37
C LYS A 47 19.47 -11.59 -8.68
N THR A 48 19.48 -12.91 -8.72
CA THR A 48 18.65 -13.80 -7.91
C THR A 48 19.02 -13.64 -6.42
N GLU A 49 18.86 -12.43 -5.88
CA GLU A 49 18.76 -12.23 -4.44
C GLU A 49 17.43 -12.79 -3.95
N ASP A 50 17.39 -13.21 -2.70
CA ASP A 50 16.19 -13.73 -2.07
C ASP A 50 15.12 -12.61 -1.96
N LYS A 51 14.24 -12.55 -2.97
CA LYS A 51 13.09 -11.63 -3.08
C LYS A 51 12.18 -11.68 -1.85
N LEU A 52 12.20 -12.79 -1.10
CA LEU A 52 11.32 -12.99 0.05
C LEU A 52 11.84 -12.36 1.32
N THR A 53 13.11 -11.94 1.37
CA THR A 53 13.69 -11.35 2.56
C THR A 53 13.53 -9.82 2.54
N LEU A 54 12.86 -9.29 3.57
CA LEU A 54 12.75 -7.85 3.80
C LEU A 54 14.16 -7.25 4.01
N LYS A 55 14.45 -6.11 3.42
CA LYS A 55 15.70 -5.36 3.65
C LYS A 55 15.50 -4.28 4.73
N ASP A 56 16.56 -3.59 5.12
CA ASP A 56 16.52 -2.66 6.27
C ASP A 56 15.64 -1.43 6.05
N LEU A 57 15.47 -1.02 4.79
CA LEU A 57 14.61 0.08 4.37
C LEU A 57 13.44 -0.44 3.55
N LEU A 58 12.21 -0.10 3.97
CA LEU A 58 11.00 -0.41 3.21
C LEU A 58 10.53 0.84 2.45
N PHE A 59 10.49 0.78 1.12
CA PHE A 59 9.86 1.78 0.29
C PHE A 59 8.47 1.30 -0.14
N PHE A 60 7.43 1.95 0.37
CA PHE A 60 6.07 1.78 -0.13
C PHE A 60 5.82 2.76 -1.29
N LEU A 61 5.89 2.24 -2.50
CA LEU A 61 5.52 2.95 -3.72
C LEU A 61 3.98 3.05 -3.76
N HIS A 62 3.45 4.18 -3.28
CA HIS A 62 2.01 4.37 -3.11
C HIS A 62 1.40 4.90 -4.40
N ILE A 63 0.83 4.00 -5.20
CA ILE A 63 0.08 4.40 -6.38
C ILE A 63 -1.26 5.04 -5.97
N PRO A 64 -1.60 6.25 -6.47
CA PRO A 64 -2.85 6.91 -6.11
C PRO A 64 -4.07 6.03 -6.41
N ARG A 65 -5.01 6.04 -5.46
CA ARG A 65 -6.33 5.36 -5.56
C ARG A 65 -6.30 3.84 -5.63
N THR A 66 -5.23 3.21 -5.15
CA THR A 66 -5.10 1.74 -4.99
C THR A 66 -5.24 1.27 -3.53
N GLY A 67 -5.93 2.05 -2.70
CA GLY A 67 -6.12 1.70 -1.28
C GLY A 67 -4.89 1.86 -0.38
N GLY A 68 -3.77 2.42 -0.87
CA GLY A 68 -2.54 2.52 -0.09
C GLY A 68 -2.65 3.36 1.20
N ARG A 69 -3.60 4.30 1.31
CA ARG A 69 -3.90 4.98 2.59
C ARG A 69 -4.30 4.00 3.69
N ALA A 70 -5.04 2.94 3.36
CA ALA A 70 -5.43 1.90 4.30
C ALA A 70 -4.21 1.14 4.82
N TYR A 71 -3.31 0.73 3.93
CA TYR A 71 -2.07 0.05 4.29
C TYR A 71 -1.14 0.93 5.12
N TYR A 72 -0.98 2.19 4.72
CA TYR A 72 -0.17 3.13 5.48
C TYR A 72 -0.73 3.34 6.90
N GLN A 73 -2.03 3.61 7.03
CA GLN A 73 -2.64 3.95 8.32
C GLN A 73 -2.85 2.74 9.23
N CYS A 74 -3.23 1.59 8.66
CA CYS A 74 -3.64 0.42 9.43
C CYS A 74 -2.55 -0.65 9.58
N PHE A 75 -1.56 -0.73 8.66
CA PHE A 75 -0.40 -1.60 8.82
C PHE A 75 0.87 -0.82 9.17
N LEU A 76 1.36 0.02 8.26
CA LEU A 76 2.72 0.57 8.34
C LEU A 76 2.93 1.41 9.60
N ARG A 77 1.97 2.28 9.94
CA ARG A 77 2.01 3.07 11.20
C ARG A 77 1.87 2.24 12.48
N LYS A 78 1.51 0.95 12.38
CA LYS A 78 1.45 0.02 13.52
C LYS A 78 2.72 -0.83 13.61
N LEU A 79 3.39 -1.04 12.48
CA LEU A 79 4.63 -1.82 12.37
C LEU A 79 5.88 -0.97 12.62
N TYR A 80 5.87 0.30 12.20
CA TYR A 80 6.98 1.24 12.33
C TYR A 80 6.58 2.39 13.25
N SER A 81 7.43 2.73 14.21
CA SER A 81 7.28 3.92 15.05
C SER A 81 7.55 5.20 14.25
N LEU A 82 7.05 6.34 14.74
CA LEU A 82 7.13 7.60 14.00
C LEU A 82 8.57 8.10 13.76
N ASP A 83 9.49 7.77 14.65
CA ASP A 83 10.93 8.05 14.52
C ASP A 83 11.61 7.22 13.43
N LYS A 84 10.96 6.13 12.98
CA LYS A 84 11.44 5.26 11.90
C LYS A 84 10.91 5.67 10.53
N GLU A 85 9.94 6.59 10.46
CA GLU A 85 9.44 7.14 9.19
C GLU A 85 10.41 8.21 8.68
N CYS A 86 10.87 8.05 7.43
CA CYS A 86 11.71 9.07 6.81
C CYS A 86 10.93 10.38 6.66
N PRO A 87 11.60 11.56 6.71
CA PRO A 87 10.93 12.83 6.53
C PRO A 87 10.06 12.84 5.27
N ARG A 88 8.91 13.49 5.33
CA ARG A 88 8.00 13.52 4.18
C ARG A 88 8.43 14.60 3.21
N SER A 89 8.54 14.25 1.94
CA SER A 89 8.49 15.20 0.84
C SER A 89 7.62 14.62 -0.26
N TYR A 90 6.60 15.35 -0.68
CA TYR A 90 5.65 14.90 -1.72
C TYR A 90 5.76 15.73 -3.02
N ASP A 91 6.77 16.61 -3.10
CA ASP A 91 7.15 17.37 -4.29
C ASP A 91 8.55 17.00 -4.80
N LYS A 92 9.58 17.09 -3.95
CA LYS A 92 10.97 16.65 -4.17
C LYS A 92 11.64 16.39 -2.83
N ILE A 93 12.30 15.25 -2.64
CA ILE A 93 13.04 14.98 -1.40
C ILE A 93 14.19 15.98 -1.21
N ARG A 94 14.14 16.73 -0.11
CA ARG A 94 15.12 17.76 0.27
C ARG A 94 16.06 17.31 1.40
N PHE A 95 16.12 16.01 1.66
CA PHE A 95 16.96 15.44 2.72
C PHE A 95 17.77 14.26 2.18
N ASP A 96 18.96 14.07 2.73
CA ASP A 96 19.89 13.04 2.27
C ASP A 96 19.44 11.65 2.75
N LEU A 97 18.97 10.85 1.80
CA LEU A 97 18.51 9.47 2.02
C LEU A 97 19.66 8.45 2.07
N SER A 98 20.91 8.87 1.86
CA SER A 98 22.09 7.99 1.97
C SER A 98 22.50 7.69 3.42
N LYS A 99 21.94 8.43 4.39
CA LYS A 99 22.17 8.23 5.84
C LYS A 99 20.85 8.17 6.63
N PRO A 100 19.95 7.25 6.32
CA PRO A 100 18.63 7.27 6.93
C PRO A 100 18.73 6.74 8.37
N ASN A 101 18.52 7.61 9.35
CA ASN A 101 18.09 7.19 10.70
C ASN A 101 16.62 6.69 10.67
N CYS A 102 16.14 6.18 9.53
CA CYS A 102 14.76 5.79 9.26
C CYS A 102 14.72 4.47 8.48
N ASN A 103 13.61 3.75 8.58
CA ASN A 103 13.43 2.40 8.04
C ASN A 103 12.22 2.28 7.11
N ILE A 104 11.45 3.36 6.91
CA ILE A 104 10.32 3.36 5.99
C ILE A 104 10.16 4.68 5.22
N VAL A 105 10.00 4.57 3.90
CA VAL A 105 9.62 5.66 2.99
C VAL A 105 8.24 5.33 2.42
N VAL A 106 7.32 6.30 2.45
CA VAL A 106 6.00 6.17 1.84
C VAL A 106 5.74 7.40 1.00
N SER A 107 5.70 7.24 -0.32
CA SER A 107 5.55 8.38 -1.23
C SER A 107 4.63 8.05 -2.40
N HIS A 108 4.00 9.11 -2.90
CA HIS A 108 3.33 9.14 -4.20
C HIS A 108 4.31 9.49 -5.34
N ASP A 109 5.59 9.70 -5.05
CA ASP A 109 6.62 9.73 -6.08
C ASP A 109 6.64 8.40 -6.86
N ASP A 110 7.35 8.41 -7.97
CA ASP A 110 7.53 7.22 -8.80
C ASP A 110 8.82 6.46 -8.45
N TYR A 111 9.02 5.34 -9.13
CA TYR A 111 10.16 4.45 -8.88
C TYR A 111 11.52 5.13 -9.09
N SER A 112 11.61 6.26 -9.80
CA SER A 112 12.87 7.00 -9.96
C SER A 112 13.44 7.47 -8.61
N LEU A 113 12.62 7.52 -7.56
CA LEU A 113 13.07 7.74 -6.19
C LEU A 113 14.13 6.72 -5.73
N MET A 114 14.14 5.51 -6.29
CA MET A 114 15.19 4.51 -6.02
C MET A 114 16.60 5.01 -6.37
N SER A 115 16.74 6.00 -7.25
CA SER A 115 18.04 6.66 -7.52
C SER A 115 18.60 7.44 -6.32
N LYS A 116 17.76 7.74 -5.32
CA LYS A 116 18.12 8.45 -4.08
C LYS A 116 18.16 7.52 -2.88
N LEU A 117 17.81 6.25 -3.03
CA LEU A 117 17.76 5.26 -1.96
C LEU A 117 18.92 4.27 -2.08
N PRO A 118 19.48 3.79 -0.96
CA PRO A 118 20.49 2.74 -0.99
C PRO A 118 19.89 1.41 -1.47
N LYS A 119 20.14 1.05 -2.73
CA LYS A 119 19.49 -0.07 -3.44
C LYS A 119 19.71 -1.42 -2.76
N ASP A 120 20.89 -1.64 -2.20
CA ASP A 120 21.31 -2.86 -1.53
C ASP A 120 20.47 -3.18 -0.29
N ILE A 121 19.99 -2.15 0.42
CA ILE A 121 19.20 -2.30 1.65
C ILE A 121 17.71 -1.91 1.51
N THR A 122 17.23 -1.63 0.30
CA THR A 122 15.85 -1.18 0.07
C THR A 122 14.97 -2.27 -0.51
N SER A 123 13.89 -2.63 0.19
CA SER A 123 12.77 -3.42 -0.35
C SER A 123 11.66 -2.51 -0.83
N VAL A 124 11.09 -2.80 -1.99
CA VAL A 124 9.95 -2.05 -2.54
C VAL A 124 8.68 -2.87 -2.43
N VAL A 125 7.58 -2.23 -2.05
CA VAL A 125 6.24 -2.83 -2.06
C VAL A 125 5.26 -1.89 -2.73
N THR A 126 4.22 -2.43 -3.36
CA THR A 126 3.16 -1.63 -3.98
C THR A 126 1.81 -2.33 -3.94
N ILE A 127 0.76 -1.59 -4.32
CA ILE A 127 -0.60 -2.09 -4.47
C ILE A 127 -1.16 -1.53 -5.75
N LEU A 128 -1.74 -2.39 -6.57
CA LEU A 128 -2.41 -2.06 -7.81
C LEU A 128 -3.94 -2.13 -7.66
N ARG A 129 -4.60 -1.64 -8.70
CA ARG A 129 -6.05 -1.64 -8.86
C ARG A 129 -6.37 -1.80 -10.34
N ASP A 130 -7.52 -2.38 -10.64
CA ASP A 130 -8.04 -2.43 -11.99
C ASP A 130 -7.98 -1.01 -12.60
N PRO A 131 -7.41 -0.84 -13.81
CA PRO A 131 -7.15 0.49 -14.34
C PRO A 131 -8.40 1.33 -14.59
N VAL A 132 -9.51 0.72 -15.02
CA VAL A 132 -10.79 1.42 -15.25
C VAL A 132 -11.38 1.89 -13.91
N GLU A 133 -11.42 0.98 -12.94
CA GLU A 133 -11.82 1.26 -11.57
C GLU A 133 -10.96 2.35 -10.90
N ARG A 134 -9.66 2.39 -11.23
CA ARG A 134 -8.73 3.42 -10.79
C ARG A 134 -9.09 4.78 -11.41
N VAL A 135 -9.37 4.85 -12.72
CA VAL A 135 -9.80 6.08 -13.41
C VAL A 135 -11.07 6.66 -12.79
N PHE A 136 -12.12 5.84 -12.60
CA PHE A 136 -13.33 6.27 -11.90
C PHE A 136 -12.99 6.86 -10.53
N SER A 137 -12.17 6.16 -9.76
CA SER A 137 -11.83 6.60 -8.42
C SER A 137 -10.94 7.85 -8.37
N MET A 138 -10.17 8.13 -9.43
CA MET A 138 -9.41 9.37 -9.61
C MET A 138 -10.35 10.54 -9.88
N TYR A 139 -11.28 10.37 -10.82
CA TYR A 139 -12.32 11.35 -11.16
C TYR A 139 -13.17 11.72 -9.93
N GLU A 140 -13.79 10.72 -9.30
CA GLU A 140 -14.65 10.90 -8.13
C GLU A 140 -13.93 11.62 -6.99
N PHE A 141 -12.67 11.26 -6.74
CA PHE A 141 -11.88 11.87 -5.68
C PHE A 141 -11.49 13.32 -6.00
N ALA A 142 -11.11 13.62 -7.24
CA ALA A 142 -10.82 14.97 -7.67
C ALA A 142 -12.04 15.88 -7.49
N VAL A 143 -13.22 15.42 -7.94
CA VAL A 143 -14.50 16.12 -7.76
C VAL A 143 -14.83 16.29 -6.28
N GLU A 144 -14.75 15.23 -5.48
CA GLU A 144 -15.07 15.27 -4.04
C GLU A 144 -14.20 16.29 -3.30
N VAL A 145 -12.87 16.26 -3.52
CA VAL A 145 -11.96 17.17 -2.84
C VAL A 145 -12.15 18.61 -3.33
N ALA A 146 -12.36 18.82 -4.63
CA ALA A 146 -12.63 20.14 -5.18
C ALA A 146 -13.95 20.73 -4.63
N ALA A 147 -15.00 19.92 -4.49
CA ALA A 147 -16.29 20.34 -3.96
C ALA A 147 -16.21 20.88 -2.53
N ARG A 148 -15.21 20.45 -1.74
CA ARG A 148 -14.95 20.99 -0.39
C ARG A 148 -14.62 22.47 -0.41
N PHE A 149 -14.16 23.04 -1.51
CA PHE A 149 -13.87 24.47 -1.60
C PHE A 149 -15.10 25.31 -1.93
N LEU A 150 -16.23 24.71 -2.30
CA LEU A 150 -17.48 25.43 -2.57
C LEU A 150 -18.15 26.01 -1.30
N VAL A 151 -17.52 25.89 -0.13
CA VAL A 151 -17.86 26.70 1.06
C VAL A 151 -17.57 28.17 0.81
N HIS A 152 -16.57 28.47 -0.01
CA HIS A 152 -16.18 29.84 -0.30
C HIS A 152 -17.12 30.48 -1.33
N PRO A 153 -17.37 31.80 -1.20
CA PRO A 153 -18.31 32.52 -2.06
C PRO A 153 -17.86 32.60 -3.51
N ASN A 154 -16.55 32.58 -3.78
CA ASN A 154 -15.95 32.61 -5.12
C ASN A 154 -14.54 31.96 -5.09
N LEU A 155 -13.97 31.75 -6.29
CA LEU A 155 -12.66 31.11 -6.45
C LEU A 155 -11.54 31.91 -5.76
N THR A 156 -11.55 33.24 -5.90
CA THR A 156 -10.56 34.13 -5.28
C THR A 156 -10.51 33.94 -3.77
N SER A 157 -11.66 33.88 -3.10
CA SER A 157 -11.75 33.61 -1.66
C SER A 157 -11.20 32.23 -1.29
N ALA A 158 -11.45 31.20 -2.11
CA ALA A 158 -10.92 29.86 -1.88
C ALA A 158 -9.38 29.79 -2.02
N LEU A 159 -8.80 30.61 -2.90
CA LEU A 159 -7.36 30.69 -3.13
C LEU A 159 -6.63 31.48 -2.03
N THR A 160 -7.26 32.52 -1.50
CA THR A 160 -6.67 33.38 -0.46
C THR A 160 -6.78 32.77 0.94
N SER A 161 -7.72 31.86 1.17
CA SER A 161 -7.81 31.06 2.39
C SER A 161 -6.68 30.02 2.50
N LYS A 162 -5.44 30.49 2.73
CA LYS A 162 -4.33 29.64 3.15
C LYS A 162 -4.57 29.19 4.58
N VAL A 163 -5.11 27.99 4.75
CA VAL A 163 -5.14 27.33 6.06
C VAL A 163 -3.69 26.97 6.41
N LYS A 164 -3.07 27.73 7.32
CA LYS A 164 -1.77 27.35 7.89
C LYS A 164 -1.92 25.94 8.50
N PRO A 165 -1.04 24.98 8.19
CA PRO A 165 -1.07 23.68 8.84
C PRO A 165 -0.90 23.88 10.34
N LYS A 166 -1.80 23.29 11.15
CA LYS A 166 -1.71 23.33 12.63
C LYS A 166 -0.46 22.63 13.18
N SER A 167 0.28 21.90 12.34
CA SER A 167 1.52 21.21 12.66
C SER A 167 2.37 21.07 11.40
N SER A 168 3.69 21.18 11.55
CA SER A 168 4.68 20.92 10.48
C SER A 168 4.59 19.51 9.87
N ARG A 169 3.86 18.57 10.50
CA ARG A 169 3.67 17.20 10.01
C ARG A 169 2.41 17.01 9.17
N MET A 170 1.54 18.02 9.08
CA MET A 170 0.27 17.92 8.37
C MET A 170 0.46 18.41 6.93
N VAL A 171 0.32 17.49 5.97
CA VAL A 171 0.49 17.78 4.54
C VAL A 171 -0.88 17.96 3.89
N SER A 172 -1.04 19.03 3.10
CA SER A 172 -2.27 19.28 2.35
C SER A 172 -2.37 18.33 1.15
N THR A 173 -3.58 17.92 0.79
CA THR A 173 -3.81 17.24 -0.51
C THR A 173 -3.33 18.10 -1.68
N LEU A 174 -3.38 19.43 -1.56
CA LEU A 174 -2.91 20.34 -2.60
C LEU A 174 -1.38 20.35 -2.78
N ASP A 175 -0.62 19.74 -1.86
CA ASP A 175 0.85 19.69 -1.92
C ASP A 175 1.36 18.31 -2.40
N ILE A 176 0.44 17.38 -2.68
CA ILE A 176 0.74 15.97 -2.93
C ILE A 176 0.47 15.63 -4.39
N TRP A 177 1.44 15.02 -5.09
CA TRP A 177 1.19 14.42 -6.40
C TRP A 177 0.19 13.24 -6.28
N PRO A 178 -0.78 13.08 -7.19
CA PRO A 178 -1.11 13.91 -8.36
C PRO A 178 -2.09 15.05 -8.05
N TRP A 179 -2.61 15.10 -6.82
CA TRP A 179 -3.71 15.97 -6.41
C TRP A 179 -3.38 17.46 -6.49
N LYS A 180 -2.12 17.84 -6.34
CA LYS A 180 -1.63 19.21 -6.56
C LYS A 180 -1.95 19.77 -7.94
N TYR A 181 -2.19 18.90 -8.93
CA TYR A 181 -2.61 19.28 -10.28
C TYR A 181 -4.12 19.10 -10.48
N LEU A 182 -4.65 17.93 -10.10
CA LEU A 182 -6.05 17.57 -10.40
C LEU A 182 -7.07 18.38 -9.58
N VAL A 183 -6.78 18.65 -8.31
CA VAL A 183 -7.74 19.33 -7.42
C VAL A 183 -7.89 20.81 -7.77
N PRO A 184 -6.81 21.59 -8.02
CA PRO A 184 -6.96 22.97 -8.46
C PRO A 184 -7.77 23.10 -9.76
N TRP A 185 -7.47 22.27 -10.76
CA TRP A 185 -8.19 22.24 -12.03
C TRP A 185 -9.68 21.92 -11.84
N MET A 186 -10.00 20.83 -11.13
CA MET A 186 -11.40 20.47 -10.87
C MET A 186 -12.12 21.52 -10.02
N ARG A 187 -11.42 22.19 -9.10
CA ARG A 187 -11.98 23.29 -8.32
C ARG A 187 -12.38 24.45 -9.22
N GLU A 188 -11.53 24.86 -10.16
CA GLU A 188 -11.84 25.93 -11.11
C GLU A 188 -13.09 25.63 -11.93
N ASP A 189 -13.20 24.40 -12.47
CA ASP A 189 -14.39 23.92 -13.17
C ASP A 189 -15.67 24.03 -12.31
N LEU A 190 -15.64 23.51 -11.09
CA LEU A 190 -16.80 23.55 -10.19
C LEU A 190 -17.26 24.98 -9.85
N PHE A 191 -16.31 25.91 -9.66
CA PHE A 191 -16.65 27.32 -9.46
C PHE A 191 -17.25 27.93 -10.73
N ALA A 192 -16.66 27.68 -11.90
CA ALA A 192 -17.17 28.20 -13.18
C ALA A 192 -18.61 27.74 -13.44
N ARG A 193 -18.90 26.44 -13.28
CA ARG A 193 -20.25 25.90 -13.46
C ARG A 193 -21.23 26.48 -12.44
N ARG A 194 -20.82 26.67 -11.18
CA ARG A 194 -21.67 27.30 -10.15
C ARG A 194 -22.02 28.75 -10.49
N GLU A 195 -21.06 29.54 -10.96
CA GLU A 195 -21.34 30.92 -11.38
C GLU A 195 -22.21 30.95 -12.65
N ALA A 196 -21.98 30.05 -13.61
CA ALA A 196 -22.84 29.93 -14.79
C ALA A 196 -24.29 29.58 -14.44
N ARG A 197 -24.52 28.69 -13.45
CA ARG A 197 -25.85 28.41 -12.90
C ARG A 197 -26.48 29.64 -12.24
N ARG A 198 -25.70 30.40 -11.45
CA ARG A 198 -26.18 31.65 -10.81
C ARG A 198 -26.59 32.72 -11.82
N LEU A 199 -25.89 32.79 -12.95
CA LEU A 199 -26.19 33.70 -14.05
C LEU A 199 -27.30 33.19 -14.98
N GLY A 200 -27.92 32.04 -14.69
CA GLY A 200 -28.94 31.43 -15.53
C GLY A 200 -28.45 30.89 -16.88
N LYS A 201 -27.12 30.83 -17.10
CA LYS A 201 -26.51 30.30 -18.33
C LYS A 201 -26.59 28.78 -18.41
N LEU A 202 -26.58 28.11 -17.26
CA LEU A 202 -26.79 26.67 -17.15
C LEU A 202 -28.09 26.41 -16.39
N LYS A 203 -28.98 25.61 -17.00
CA LYS A 203 -30.20 25.11 -16.35
C LYS A 203 -29.91 23.78 -15.69
N ARG A 204 -30.53 23.53 -14.55
CA ARG A 204 -30.36 22.27 -13.83
C ARG A 204 -31.04 21.15 -14.58
N SER A 205 -30.26 20.21 -15.10
CA SER A 205 -30.79 19.05 -15.82
C SER A 205 -31.37 18.02 -14.86
N ALA A 206 -32.32 17.21 -15.34
CA ALA A 206 -32.78 16.04 -14.61
C ALA A 206 -31.60 15.06 -14.47
N LEU A 207 -31.34 14.59 -13.25
CA LEU A 207 -30.23 13.67 -12.98
C LEU A 207 -30.58 12.26 -13.48
N SER A 208 -30.16 11.92 -14.69
CA SER A 208 -30.25 10.56 -15.23
C SER A 208 -28.92 9.79 -15.12
N ASP A 209 -27.78 10.50 -15.23
CA ASP A 209 -26.44 9.94 -15.18
C ASP A 209 -25.50 10.85 -14.37
N VAL A 210 -24.97 10.35 -13.25
CA VAL A 210 -24.06 11.10 -12.36
C VAL A 210 -22.69 11.39 -12.98
N TYR A 211 -22.30 10.64 -14.02
CA TYR A 211 -21.06 10.83 -14.77
C TYR A 211 -21.25 11.76 -15.99
N ASN A 212 -22.48 12.20 -16.27
CA ASN A 212 -22.80 13.14 -17.33
C ASN A 212 -23.74 14.25 -16.83
N THR A 213 -23.25 15.05 -15.88
CA THR A 213 -23.99 16.19 -15.29
C THR A 213 -23.32 17.51 -15.60
N GLU A 214 -23.29 17.89 -16.88
CA GLU A 214 -22.62 19.09 -17.38
C GLU A 214 -22.99 20.36 -16.60
N ASP A 215 -24.23 20.48 -16.14
CA ASP A 215 -24.64 21.66 -15.40
C ASP A 215 -24.03 21.73 -13.99
N VAL A 216 -23.56 20.61 -13.40
CA VAL A 216 -23.08 20.53 -12.01
C VAL A 216 -21.57 20.32 -11.92
N VAL A 217 -21.05 19.29 -12.59
CA VAL A 217 -19.63 18.87 -12.56
C VAL A 217 -19.17 18.53 -13.97
N MET A 218 -17.86 18.58 -14.23
CA MET A 218 -17.27 18.10 -15.48
C MET A 218 -17.71 16.67 -15.81
N PRO A 219 -18.36 16.41 -16.97
CA PRO A 219 -18.68 15.06 -17.41
C PRO A 219 -17.44 14.17 -17.53
N LEU A 220 -17.63 12.87 -17.33
CA LEU A 220 -16.53 11.90 -17.33
C LEU A 220 -15.81 11.82 -18.69
N HIS A 221 -16.54 11.93 -19.81
CA HIS A 221 -15.95 11.97 -21.14
C HIS A 221 -15.05 13.20 -21.33
N GLU A 222 -15.48 14.37 -20.84
CA GLU A 222 -14.68 15.60 -20.87
C GLU A 222 -13.42 15.43 -20.00
N PHE A 223 -13.58 14.80 -18.82
CA PHE A 223 -12.48 14.55 -17.89
C PHE A 223 -11.39 13.65 -18.46
N ILE A 224 -11.74 12.48 -19.04
CA ILE A 224 -10.76 11.53 -19.56
C ILE A 224 -10.05 12.06 -20.81
N SER A 225 -10.73 12.84 -21.64
CA SER A 225 -10.14 13.43 -22.84
C SER A 225 -9.31 14.69 -22.55
N HIS A 226 -9.33 15.19 -21.32
CA HIS A 226 -8.64 16.42 -20.97
C HIS A 226 -7.10 16.23 -20.95
N PRO A 227 -6.31 17.19 -21.46
CA PRO A 227 -4.84 17.07 -21.50
C PRO A 227 -4.18 16.75 -20.15
N ILE A 228 -4.76 17.23 -19.04
CA ILE A 228 -4.26 16.94 -17.69
C ILE A 228 -4.48 15.47 -17.29
N ALA A 229 -5.56 14.82 -17.75
CA ALA A 229 -5.81 13.40 -17.51
C ALA A 229 -4.82 12.55 -18.30
N HIS A 230 -4.54 12.93 -19.55
CA HIS A 230 -3.46 12.32 -20.35
C HIS A 230 -2.08 12.49 -19.72
N GLU A 231 -1.85 13.60 -19.01
CA GLU A 231 -0.56 13.85 -18.37
C GLU A 231 -0.43 13.19 -16.99
N ILE A 232 -1.52 12.88 -16.29
CA ILE A 232 -1.45 12.48 -14.87
C ILE A 232 -2.09 11.12 -14.58
N ILE A 233 -3.19 10.80 -15.27
CA ILE A 233 -4.06 9.66 -14.93
C ILE A 233 -3.76 8.48 -15.84
N HIS A 234 -3.79 8.71 -17.14
CA HIS A 234 -3.67 7.66 -18.15
C HIS A 234 -2.29 6.99 -18.13
N ASN A 235 -2.30 5.65 -18.09
CA ASN A 235 -1.10 4.83 -17.88
C ASN A 235 -0.29 5.22 -16.62
N GLY A 236 -0.95 5.86 -15.65
CA GLY A 236 -0.28 6.45 -14.51
C GLY A 236 0.38 5.41 -13.59
N ALA A 237 -0.15 4.19 -13.48
CA ALA A 237 0.47 3.15 -12.67
C ALA A 237 1.74 2.62 -13.34
N ALA A 238 1.69 2.34 -14.64
CA ALA A 238 2.83 1.96 -15.46
C ALA A 238 3.92 3.01 -15.43
N PHE A 239 3.58 4.29 -15.64
CA PHE A 239 4.57 5.36 -15.53
C PHE A 239 5.13 5.52 -14.12
N GLN A 240 4.33 5.30 -13.08
CA GLN A 240 4.81 5.40 -11.70
C GLN A 240 5.74 4.24 -11.33
N VAL A 241 5.47 3.02 -11.77
CA VAL A 241 6.38 1.87 -11.59
C VAL A 241 7.63 1.99 -12.48
N ALA A 242 7.47 2.53 -13.69
CA ALA A 242 8.58 2.80 -14.60
C ALA A 242 9.41 4.03 -14.21
N GLY A 243 9.00 4.84 -13.24
CA GLY A 243 9.76 6.02 -12.84
C GLY A 243 9.79 7.12 -13.91
N LEU A 244 8.65 7.30 -14.59
CA LEU A 244 8.46 8.20 -15.73
C LEU A 244 7.27 9.17 -15.55
N THR A 245 6.85 9.43 -14.31
CA THR A 245 5.81 10.43 -14.07
C THR A 245 6.35 11.84 -14.34
N ASN A 246 5.46 12.83 -14.35
CA ASN A 246 5.91 14.22 -14.42
C ASN A 246 6.56 14.73 -13.11
N SER A 247 6.69 13.88 -12.09
CA SER A 247 7.42 14.15 -10.85
C SER A 247 8.66 13.25 -10.69
N SER A 248 9.15 12.62 -11.77
CA SER A 248 10.37 11.81 -11.74
C SER A 248 11.62 12.61 -11.34
N TYR A 249 12.58 11.90 -10.75
CA TYR A 249 13.90 12.41 -10.33
C TYR A 249 15.01 12.18 -11.37
N LEU A 250 14.72 11.49 -12.47
CA LEU A 250 15.66 11.27 -13.56
C LEU A 250 15.45 12.32 -14.65
N ASP A 251 16.55 12.91 -15.14
CA ASP A 251 16.49 14.01 -16.10
C ASP A 251 15.93 13.57 -17.47
N ASP A 252 16.21 12.34 -17.88
CA ASP A 252 15.75 11.75 -19.15
C ASP A 252 14.28 11.30 -19.12
N ALA A 253 13.70 11.09 -17.93
CA ALA A 253 12.34 10.58 -17.77
C ALA A 253 11.28 11.45 -18.47
N HIS A 254 11.44 12.77 -18.44
CA HIS A 254 10.50 13.69 -19.09
C HIS A 254 10.53 13.60 -20.61
N GLU A 255 11.70 13.36 -21.20
CA GLU A 255 11.87 13.18 -22.65
C GLU A 255 11.30 11.83 -23.10
N VAL A 256 11.63 10.76 -22.38
CA VAL A 256 11.09 9.42 -22.62
C VAL A 256 9.56 9.43 -22.54
N ARG A 257 8.99 10.05 -21.49
CA ARG A 257 7.54 10.21 -21.34
C ARG A 257 6.92 10.93 -22.53
N ARG A 258 7.54 12.03 -22.99
CA ARG A 258 7.06 12.80 -24.14
C ARG A 258 7.04 11.93 -25.40
N CYS A 259 8.09 11.16 -25.64
CA CYS A 259 8.20 10.27 -26.79
C CYS A 259 7.14 9.16 -26.78
N VAL A 260 6.92 8.52 -25.64
CA VAL A 260 5.90 7.47 -25.50
C VAL A 260 4.49 8.02 -25.66
N ARG A 261 4.23 9.24 -25.18
CA ARG A 261 2.94 9.92 -25.41
C ARG A 261 2.73 10.29 -26.88
N LYS A 262 3.78 10.73 -27.57
CA LYS A 262 3.72 11.05 -29.01
C LYS A 262 3.57 9.79 -29.87
N HIS A 263 4.24 8.71 -29.48
CA HIS A 263 4.29 7.45 -30.20
C HIS A 263 3.94 6.27 -29.26
N PRO A 264 2.65 5.95 -29.09
CA PRO A 264 2.19 4.92 -28.14
C PRO A 264 2.81 3.53 -28.35
N SER A 265 3.25 3.20 -29.56
CA SER A 265 3.96 1.94 -29.85
C SER A 265 5.26 1.79 -29.07
N LEU A 266 5.91 2.89 -28.68
CA LEU A 266 7.10 2.89 -27.82
C LEU A 266 6.77 2.56 -26.35
N GLY A 267 5.49 2.52 -25.99
CA GLY A 267 5.03 2.15 -24.66
C GLY A 267 5.42 0.73 -24.24
N GLN A 268 5.68 -0.17 -25.21
CA GLN A 268 6.15 -1.53 -24.91
C GLN A 268 7.46 -1.52 -24.10
N PHE A 269 8.41 -0.64 -24.43
CA PHE A 269 9.67 -0.54 -23.69
C PHE A 269 9.46 -0.10 -22.25
N VAL A 270 8.52 0.82 -22.02
CA VAL A 270 8.13 1.25 -20.66
C VAL A 270 7.50 0.11 -19.89
N LEU A 271 6.62 -0.65 -20.54
CA LEU A 271 5.94 -1.78 -19.94
C LEU A 271 6.92 -2.87 -19.49
N GLU A 272 7.92 -3.22 -20.30
CA GLU A 272 8.91 -4.23 -19.93
C GLU A 272 9.77 -3.80 -18.74
N VAL A 273 10.18 -2.53 -18.67
CA VAL A 273 10.86 -1.97 -17.49
C VAL A 273 9.95 -2.02 -16.26
N ALA A 274 8.67 -1.66 -16.40
CA ALA A 274 7.73 -1.68 -15.30
C ALA A 274 7.47 -3.09 -14.77
N LYS A 275 7.29 -4.09 -15.66
CA LYS A 275 7.14 -5.51 -15.31
C LYS A 275 8.36 -6.02 -14.55
N GLY A 276 9.57 -5.80 -15.08
CA GLY A 276 10.81 -6.22 -14.43
C GLY A 276 10.98 -5.62 -13.03
N ARG A 277 10.54 -4.38 -12.82
CA ARG A 277 10.54 -3.77 -11.48
C ARG A 277 9.49 -4.37 -10.55
N LEU A 278 8.28 -4.66 -11.04
CA LEU A 278 7.28 -5.39 -10.24
C LEU A 278 7.79 -6.78 -9.83
N ASP A 279 8.47 -7.47 -10.73
CA ASP A 279 9.05 -8.80 -10.48
C ASP A 279 10.07 -8.78 -9.34
N GLN A 280 10.70 -7.64 -9.08
CA GLN A 280 11.67 -7.47 -7.99
C GLN A 280 11.06 -6.92 -6.69
N MET A 281 9.80 -6.47 -6.70
CA MET A 281 9.16 -5.96 -5.48
C MET A 281 8.90 -7.08 -4.48
N LEU A 282 9.20 -6.84 -3.21
CA LEU A 282 8.94 -7.77 -2.09
C LEU A 282 7.45 -8.14 -2.00
N PHE A 283 6.56 -7.20 -2.34
CA PHE A 283 5.13 -7.43 -2.33
C PHE A 283 4.39 -6.57 -3.36
N VAL A 284 3.50 -7.21 -4.13
CA VAL A 284 2.52 -6.55 -4.99
C VAL A 284 1.13 -6.99 -4.55
N GLY A 285 0.28 -6.05 -4.12
CA GLY A 285 -1.09 -6.33 -3.68
C GLY A 285 -2.15 -5.82 -4.65
N PHE A 286 -3.41 -6.21 -4.42
CA PHE A 286 -4.57 -5.73 -5.17
C PHE A 286 -5.64 -5.10 -4.29
N THR A 287 -6.27 -4.06 -4.84
CA THR A 287 -7.38 -3.35 -4.18
C THR A 287 -8.67 -4.18 -4.20
N GLU A 288 -8.92 -4.91 -5.29
CA GLU A 288 -10.10 -5.75 -5.48
C GLU A 288 -10.13 -6.88 -4.45
N ASP A 289 -8.97 -7.51 -4.24
CA ASP A 289 -8.75 -8.58 -3.26
C ASP A 289 -8.18 -8.06 -1.93
N HIS A 290 -8.70 -6.92 -1.44
CA HIS A 290 -8.12 -6.19 -0.32
C HIS A 290 -7.83 -7.04 0.93
N LYS A 291 -8.79 -7.87 1.36
CA LYS A 291 -8.63 -8.72 2.56
C LYS A 291 -7.53 -9.77 2.39
N LYS A 292 -7.44 -10.36 1.19
CA LYS A 292 -6.43 -11.36 0.85
C LYS A 292 -5.05 -10.72 0.73
N SER A 293 -4.97 -9.60 0.01
CA SER A 293 -3.76 -8.78 -0.10
C SER A 293 -3.27 -8.32 1.28
N ALA A 294 -4.16 -7.98 2.21
CA ALA A 294 -3.80 -7.58 3.57
C ALA A 294 -3.18 -8.75 4.37
N ARG A 295 -3.75 -9.96 4.27
CA ARG A 295 -3.20 -11.16 4.91
C ARG A 295 -1.82 -11.53 4.35
N MET A 296 -1.68 -11.50 3.02
CA MET A 296 -0.39 -11.73 2.35
C MET A 296 0.65 -10.68 2.78
N PHE A 297 0.27 -9.40 2.85
CA PHE A 297 1.15 -8.35 3.34
C PHE A 297 1.58 -8.57 4.80
N ALA A 298 0.64 -8.92 5.68
CA ALA A 298 0.93 -9.21 7.08
C ALA A 298 1.89 -10.41 7.23
N SER A 299 1.74 -11.43 6.39
CA SER A 299 2.63 -12.59 6.37
C SER A 299 4.01 -12.25 5.80
N MET A 300 4.08 -11.72 4.58
CA MET A 300 5.33 -11.48 3.87
C MET A 300 6.14 -10.31 4.45
N VAL A 301 5.48 -9.25 4.91
CA VAL A 301 6.16 -8.02 5.40
C VAL A 301 5.99 -7.89 6.90
N GLY A 302 4.75 -7.97 7.40
CA GLY A 302 4.42 -7.71 8.81
C GLY A 302 5.20 -8.60 9.78
N LEU A 303 5.22 -9.91 9.55
CA LEU A 303 5.94 -10.87 10.40
C LEU A 303 7.44 -10.64 10.42
N GLN A 304 8.04 -10.27 9.29
CA GLN A 304 9.48 -9.96 9.20
C GLN A 304 9.84 -8.69 9.98
N VAL A 305 8.99 -7.67 9.95
CA VAL A 305 9.20 -6.47 10.77
C VAL A 305 9.11 -6.83 12.26
N LEU A 306 8.11 -7.63 12.63
CA LEU A 306 7.84 -8.03 14.02
C LEU A 306 8.85 -9.02 14.61
N SER A 307 9.57 -9.77 13.77
CA SER A 307 10.65 -10.66 14.20
C SER A 307 11.96 -9.91 14.44
N ARG A 308 12.20 -8.81 13.72
CA ARG A 308 13.40 -7.96 13.86
C ARG A 308 13.31 -6.93 15.00
N SER A 309 12.10 -6.59 15.45
CA SER A 309 11.91 -5.63 16.54
C SER A 309 12.35 -6.21 17.90
N LYS A 310 13.53 -5.82 18.41
CA LYS A 310 14.03 -6.19 19.76
C LYS A 310 13.25 -5.51 20.89
N SER A 311 12.75 -4.31 20.66
CA SER A 311 11.75 -3.65 21.48
C SER A 311 10.38 -3.93 20.86
N ALA A 312 9.55 -4.71 21.54
CA ALA A 312 8.12 -4.65 21.27
C ALA A 312 7.71 -3.16 21.33
N PRO A 313 6.79 -2.68 20.48
CA PRO A 313 5.93 -1.58 20.92
C PRO A 313 5.35 -2.06 22.24
N SER A 314 5.80 -1.45 23.35
CA SER A 314 5.17 -1.55 24.67
C SER A 314 3.67 -1.54 24.45
N ASP A 315 2.95 -2.48 25.06
CA ASP A 315 1.52 -2.73 24.93
C ASP A 315 0.84 -1.79 23.94
N PHE A 316 0.42 -2.39 22.85
CA PHE A 316 -0.47 -1.95 21.78
C PHE A 316 -1.70 -1.14 22.27
N GLN A 317 -1.49 -0.11 23.08
CA GLN A 317 -2.47 0.72 23.73
C GLN A 317 -3.15 1.55 22.66
N PRO A 318 -4.46 1.76 22.78
CA PRO A 318 -5.08 2.87 22.10
C PRO A 318 -4.43 4.13 22.68
N GLN A 319 -3.44 4.70 21.99
CA GLN A 319 -3.22 6.12 22.14
C GLN A 319 -4.53 6.77 21.73
N SER A 320 -5.30 7.19 22.74
CA SER A 320 -6.35 8.18 22.66
C SER A 320 -5.72 9.47 22.17
N THR A 321 -5.35 9.47 20.90
CA THR A 321 -5.24 10.71 20.18
C THR A 321 -6.67 11.21 20.07
N ASN A 322 -7.01 12.15 20.95
CA ASN A 322 -7.92 13.24 20.64
C ASN A 322 -7.36 14.06 19.46
N GLN A 323 -6.92 13.40 18.38
CA GLN A 323 -6.66 13.98 17.09
C GLN A 323 -7.95 13.84 16.32
N LYS A 324 -8.74 14.92 16.33
CA LYS A 324 -9.70 15.18 15.25
C LYS A 324 -8.98 14.91 13.93
N ASN A 325 -9.36 13.82 13.27
CA ASN A 325 -9.36 13.65 11.82
C ASN A 325 -8.10 14.12 11.09
N VAL A 326 -7.06 13.27 10.98
CA VAL A 326 -6.03 13.42 9.93
C VAL A 326 -6.59 12.87 8.60
N GLY A 327 -7.58 13.58 8.09
CA GLY A 327 -7.80 13.75 6.66
C GLY A 327 -7.30 15.11 6.27
N SER A 328 -6.86 15.25 5.04
CA SER A 328 -6.76 16.54 4.38
C SER A 328 -8.12 17.24 4.45
N SER A 329 -8.25 18.12 5.43
CA SER A 329 -9.41 18.98 5.66
C SER A 329 -8.92 20.40 5.57
N ALA A 330 -9.27 21.09 4.48
CA ALA A 330 -9.55 22.51 4.57
C ALA A 330 -10.68 22.65 5.61
N GLN A 331 -10.37 23.18 6.79
CA GLN A 331 -11.36 23.35 7.84
C GLN A 331 -12.31 24.48 7.45
N VAL A 332 -13.59 24.12 7.41
CA VAL A 332 -14.74 25.01 7.34
C VAL A 332 -14.77 25.86 8.62
N VAL A 333 -14.68 27.17 8.46
CA VAL A 333 -15.10 28.13 9.50
C VAL A 333 -16.63 28.14 9.46
N THR A 334 -17.27 27.66 10.52
CA THR A 334 -18.66 27.99 10.83
C THR A 334 -18.63 28.94 12.00
N ASP A 335 -18.86 30.23 11.74
CA ASP A 335 -19.24 31.19 12.75
C ASP A 335 -20.60 30.77 13.32
N LYS A 336 -20.64 30.50 14.62
CA LYS A 336 -21.79 30.80 15.50
C LYS A 336 -21.37 30.66 16.96
N ALA A 337 -21.77 31.66 17.72
CA ALA A 337 -21.37 31.97 19.08
C ALA A 337 -22.00 31.05 20.15
N ALA A 338 -21.38 31.17 21.34
CA ALA A 338 -21.95 31.03 22.69
C ALA A 338 -21.92 29.66 23.39
N GLU A 339 -21.40 29.74 24.63
CA GLU A 339 -21.59 28.90 25.83
C GLU A 339 -20.98 27.48 25.79
N GLY A 340 -20.06 27.06 26.65
CA GLY A 340 -19.70 27.52 27.99
C GLY A 340 -20.14 26.47 29.02
N THR A 341 -19.37 25.39 29.21
CA THR A 341 -19.28 24.70 30.51
C THR A 341 -18.14 23.68 30.51
N ASN A 342 -17.18 23.91 31.40
CA ASN A 342 -16.15 22.96 31.80
C ASN A 342 -16.76 21.97 32.80
N GLN A 343 -16.57 20.67 32.60
CA GLN A 343 -16.59 19.72 33.70
C GLN A 343 -15.41 18.76 33.56
N ALA A 344 -14.45 18.98 34.46
CA ALA A 344 -13.39 18.04 34.79
C ALA A 344 -14.02 16.81 35.46
N ASN A 345 -13.49 15.63 35.16
CA ASN A 345 -13.56 14.50 36.09
C ASN A 345 -12.22 13.77 36.09
N SER A 346 -11.56 13.92 37.23
CA SER A 346 -10.40 13.18 37.72
C SER A 346 -10.87 11.81 38.20
N ILE A 347 -10.25 10.71 37.75
CA ILE A 347 -10.19 9.45 38.49
C ILE A 347 -8.84 8.76 38.23
N GLY A 348 -7.95 8.88 39.22
CA GLY A 348 -7.33 7.73 39.89
C GLY A 348 -6.19 7.00 39.18
N ASP A 349 -4.96 7.39 39.51
CA ASP A 349 -3.76 6.56 39.41
C ASP A 349 -3.96 5.21 40.11
N LYS A 350 -3.82 4.11 39.36
CA LYS A 350 -3.42 2.82 39.90
C LYS A 350 -2.17 2.35 39.19
N VAL A 351 -1.05 2.65 39.83
CA VAL A 351 0.24 2.01 39.64
C VAL A 351 0.05 0.50 39.77
N PHE A 352 0.34 -0.24 38.70
CA PHE A 352 0.61 -1.67 38.77
C PHE A 352 2.06 -1.91 38.37
N THR A 353 2.87 -2.19 39.38
CA THR A 353 4.18 -2.80 39.31
C THR A 353 4.06 -4.17 38.64
N ALA A 354 4.78 -4.37 37.53
CA ALA A 354 5.11 -5.70 37.03
C ALA A 354 6.62 -5.77 36.84
N THR A 355 7.27 -6.33 37.86
CA THR A 355 8.53 -7.06 37.75
C THR A 355 8.42 -8.09 36.64
N ASP A 356 9.28 -8.00 35.64
CA ASP A 356 9.90 -9.17 34.99
C ASP A 356 11.02 -8.68 34.07
N THR A 357 12.15 -8.36 34.71
CA THR A 357 13.46 -8.34 34.08
C THR A 357 13.87 -9.77 33.77
N SER A 358 13.49 -10.28 32.60
CA SER A 358 14.26 -11.33 31.95
C SER A 358 14.28 -11.09 30.45
N SER A 359 15.49 -10.88 29.94
CA SER A 359 15.81 -10.75 28.53
C SER A 359 16.10 -12.15 27.99
N PRO A 360 15.35 -12.69 27.01
CA PRO A 360 15.78 -13.85 26.27
C PRO A 360 16.27 -13.39 24.88
N LYS A 361 17.58 -13.52 24.66
CA LYS A 361 18.19 -13.63 23.32
C LYS A 361 17.77 -14.94 22.65
N GLY A 362 16.47 -15.17 22.48
CA GLY A 362 15.91 -16.35 21.82
C GLY A 362 15.20 -15.96 20.54
N ASN A 363 15.40 -16.74 19.47
CA ASN A 363 14.55 -16.69 18.28
C ASN A 363 13.08 -16.83 18.73
N MET A 364 12.17 -16.01 18.17
CA MET A 364 10.75 -16.09 18.53
C MET A 364 10.19 -17.46 18.14
N THR A 365 9.46 -18.10 19.05
CA THR A 365 8.75 -19.35 18.76
C THR A 365 7.65 -19.13 17.71
N ALA A 366 7.34 -20.18 16.93
CA ALA A 366 6.30 -20.14 15.91
C ALA A 366 4.94 -19.70 16.48
N GLU A 367 4.58 -20.18 17.67
CA GLU A 367 3.35 -19.76 18.36
C GLU A 367 3.31 -18.26 18.67
N ARG A 368 4.43 -17.67 19.09
CA ARG A 368 4.51 -16.24 19.40
C ARG A 368 4.39 -15.39 18.13
N LEU A 369 4.96 -15.84 17.02
CA LEU A 369 4.80 -15.23 15.70
C LEU A 369 3.33 -15.27 15.25
N MET A 370 2.68 -16.42 15.37
CA MET A 370 1.26 -16.57 15.00
C MET A 370 0.33 -15.68 15.83
N ARG A 371 0.53 -15.62 17.16
CA ARG A 371 -0.24 -14.68 18.02
C ARG A 371 -0.05 -13.22 17.60
N LYS A 372 1.18 -12.83 17.25
CA LYS A 372 1.48 -11.49 16.75
C LYS A 372 0.80 -11.21 15.40
N TYR A 373 0.79 -12.19 14.49
CA TYR A 373 0.07 -12.10 13.22
C TYR A 373 -1.43 -11.89 13.44
N GLU A 374 -2.07 -12.69 14.29
CA GLU A 374 -3.49 -12.55 14.61
C GLU A 374 -3.81 -11.20 15.25
N GLN A 375 -2.94 -10.71 16.14
CA GLN A 375 -3.10 -9.38 16.75
C GLN A 375 -2.98 -8.26 15.71
N LEU A 376 -2.02 -8.37 14.79
CA LEU A 376 -1.84 -7.42 13.69
C LEU A 376 -3.07 -7.38 12.79
N MET A 377 -3.58 -8.56 12.41
CA MET A 377 -4.76 -8.66 11.55
C MET A 377 -6.04 -8.15 12.21
N ARG A 378 -6.26 -8.44 13.51
CA ARG A 378 -7.40 -7.88 14.26
C ARG A 378 -7.37 -6.35 14.29
N LYS A 379 -6.22 -5.77 14.65
CA LYS A 379 -6.02 -4.31 14.66
C LYS A 379 -6.21 -3.68 13.28
N TYR A 380 -5.81 -4.40 12.24
CA TYR A 380 -6.03 -3.97 10.88
C TYR A 380 -7.52 -3.92 10.55
N GLU A 381 -8.26 -5.01 10.78
CA GLU A 381 -9.70 -5.09 10.51
C GLU A 381 -10.48 -3.99 11.25
N ASP A 382 -10.19 -3.77 12.55
CA ASP A 382 -10.77 -2.67 13.35
C ASP A 382 -10.46 -1.28 12.77
N CYS A 383 -9.22 -1.08 12.31
CA CYS A 383 -8.79 0.19 11.71
C CYS A 383 -9.50 0.46 10.38
N ILE A 384 -9.70 -0.56 9.55
CA ILE A 384 -10.40 -0.46 8.27
C ILE A 384 -11.87 -0.12 8.49
N GLU A 385 -12.56 -0.79 9.41
CA GLU A 385 -13.97 -0.52 9.69
C GLU A 385 -14.19 0.93 10.13
N ASN A 386 -13.35 1.41 11.07
CA ASN A 386 -13.38 2.79 11.51
C ASN A 386 -13.07 3.79 10.38
N SER A 387 -12.09 3.46 9.54
CA SER A 387 -11.73 4.30 8.38
C SER A 387 -12.88 4.42 7.38
N HIS A 388 -13.61 3.33 7.11
CA HIS A 388 -14.79 3.34 6.25
C HIS A 388 -15.90 4.22 6.79
N LYS A 389 -16.21 4.14 8.10
CA LYS A 389 -17.22 5.00 8.75
C LYS A 389 -16.88 6.48 8.59
N VAL A 390 -15.62 6.86 8.86
CA VAL A 390 -15.15 8.24 8.71
C VAL A 390 -15.19 8.71 7.25
N GLN A 391 -14.78 7.85 6.30
CA GLN A 391 -14.78 8.19 4.88
C GLN A 391 -16.20 8.41 4.35
N LYS A 392 -17.16 7.53 4.71
CA LYS A 392 -18.57 7.66 4.30
C LYS A 392 -19.18 9.00 4.76
N SER A 393 -18.89 9.40 6.00
CA SER A 393 -19.33 10.70 6.53
C SER A 393 -18.72 11.89 5.77
N ARG A 394 -17.41 11.86 5.50
CA ARG A 394 -16.72 12.92 4.75
C ARG A 394 -17.19 13.04 3.31
N HIS A 395 -17.43 11.91 2.67
CA HIS A 395 -17.98 11.83 1.32
C HIS A 395 -19.34 12.52 1.26
N ALA A 396 -20.27 12.13 2.14
CA ALA A 396 -21.60 12.75 2.22
C ALA A 396 -21.55 14.27 2.46
N MET A 397 -20.66 14.76 3.33
CA MET A 397 -20.50 16.19 3.58
C MET A 397 -19.94 16.95 2.35
N SER A 398 -19.00 16.35 1.63
CA SER A 398 -18.36 16.99 0.47
C SER A 398 -19.36 17.09 -0.70
N LEU A 399 -20.09 16.00 -0.98
CA LEU A 399 -21.05 15.94 -2.08
C LEU A 399 -22.30 16.79 -1.86
N LYS A 400 -22.66 17.13 -0.60
CA LYS A 400 -23.81 18.01 -0.30
C LYS A 400 -23.78 19.33 -1.09
N ARG A 401 -22.58 19.85 -1.40
CA ARG A 401 -22.40 21.12 -2.12
C ARG A 401 -22.58 21.02 -3.64
N ILE A 402 -22.55 19.80 -4.16
CA ILE A 402 -22.76 19.47 -5.58
C ILE A 402 -23.95 18.53 -5.76
N SER A 403 -24.87 18.50 -4.79
CA SER A 403 -26.13 17.76 -4.90
C SER A 403 -26.85 18.14 -6.20
N PRO A 404 -27.32 17.15 -6.99
CA PRO A 404 -27.66 15.79 -6.57
C PRO A 404 -26.59 14.73 -6.88
N VAL A 405 -25.37 15.13 -7.28
CA VAL A 405 -24.29 14.19 -7.63
C VAL A 405 -23.96 13.30 -6.43
N ASN A 406 -24.07 11.98 -6.63
CA ASN A 406 -23.72 10.95 -5.66
C ASN A 406 -23.07 9.77 -6.37
N PHE A 407 -21.74 9.66 -6.26
CA PHE A 407 -21.00 8.60 -6.92
C PHE A 407 -21.14 7.28 -6.15
N THR A 408 -21.59 6.24 -6.84
CA THR A 408 -21.64 4.88 -6.29
C THR A 408 -21.04 3.89 -7.27
N LYS A 409 -20.73 2.68 -6.80
CA LYS A 409 -20.25 1.60 -7.68
C LYS A 409 -21.35 1.18 -8.65
N GLU A 410 -22.60 1.16 -8.19
CA GLU A 410 -23.77 0.82 -9.00
C GLU A 410 -23.91 1.80 -10.16
N ALA A 411 -23.74 3.10 -9.91
CA ALA A 411 -23.81 4.13 -10.93
C ALA A 411 -22.74 3.98 -12.03
N ARG A 412 -21.60 3.33 -11.76
CA ARG A 412 -20.58 3.07 -12.79
C ARG A 412 -21.05 2.12 -13.88
N HIS A 413 -21.98 1.22 -13.56
CA HIS A 413 -22.58 0.30 -14.54
C HIS A 413 -23.53 1.00 -15.50
N LEU A 414 -23.90 2.26 -15.24
CA LEU A 414 -24.71 3.07 -16.14
C LEU A 414 -23.86 3.81 -17.18
N VAL A 415 -22.53 3.81 -17.01
CA VAL A 415 -21.61 4.43 -17.97
C VAL A 415 -21.57 3.58 -19.25
N PRO A 416 -21.71 4.19 -20.44
CA PRO A 416 -21.72 3.46 -21.70
C PRO A 416 -20.45 2.62 -21.92
N ASP A 417 -20.62 1.42 -22.49
CA ASP A 417 -19.50 0.52 -22.80
C ASP A 417 -18.43 1.16 -23.69
N SER A 418 -18.83 2.03 -24.62
CA SER A 418 -17.88 2.78 -25.46
C SER A 418 -16.91 3.63 -24.65
N MET A 419 -17.36 4.21 -23.55
CA MET A 419 -16.52 4.99 -22.64
C MET A 419 -15.60 4.08 -21.81
N LEU A 420 -16.08 2.89 -21.42
CA LEU A 420 -15.24 1.90 -20.74
C LEU A 420 -14.12 1.40 -21.66
N GLU A 421 -14.42 1.15 -22.94
CA GLU A 421 -13.41 0.78 -23.94
C GLU A 421 -12.41 1.91 -24.20
N GLU A 422 -12.88 3.16 -24.29
CA GLU A 422 -11.99 4.32 -24.39
C GLU A 422 -11.03 4.40 -23.19
N MET A 423 -11.53 4.22 -21.97
CA MET A 423 -10.68 4.16 -20.78
C MET A 423 -9.64 3.04 -20.86
N LYS A 424 -10.01 1.85 -21.36
CA LYS A 424 -9.06 0.73 -21.52
C LYS A 424 -7.98 1.07 -22.55
N ILE A 425 -8.34 1.67 -23.68
CA ILE A 425 -7.40 2.08 -24.74
C ILE A 425 -6.41 3.12 -24.20
N LEU A 426 -6.92 4.16 -23.52
CA LEU A 426 -6.12 5.22 -22.92
C LEU A 426 -5.20 4.70 -21.79
N ASN A 427 -5.53 3.55 -21.21
CA ASN A 427 -4.78 2.92 -20.12
C ASN A 427 -4.18 1.56 -20.52
N SER A 428 -3.87 1.36 -21.80
CA SER A 428 -3.36 0.08 -22.33
C SER A 428 -2.14 -0.48 -21.57
N LEU A 429 -1.18 0.37 -21.18
CA LEU A 429 -0.01 -0.05 -20.40
C LEU A 429 -0.40 -0.45 -18.98
N ASP A 430 -1.30 0.30 -18.33
CA ASP A 430 -1.82 -0.07 -17.01
C ASP A 430 -2.59 -1.40 -17.07
N MET A 431 -3.35 -1.65 -18.13
CA MET A 431 -4.08 -2.91 -18.34
C MET A 431 -3.12 -4.10 -18.43
N GLU A 432 -2.04 -3.98 -19.20
CA GLU A 432 -1.04 -5.06 -19.30
C GLU A 432 -0.21 -5.23 -18.03
N LEU A 433 0.17 -4.13 -17.37
CA LEU A 433 0.87 -4.18 -16.09
C LEU A 433 -0.01 -4.86 -15.02
N TYR A 434 -1.30 -4.54 -14.97
CA TYR A 434 -2.26 -5.16 -14.06
C TYR A 434 -2.33 -6.67 -14.27
N ARG A 435 -2.43 -7.13 -15.53
CA ARG A 435 -2.41 -8.57 -15.86
C ARG A 435 -1.12 -9.26 -15.42
N HIS A 436 0.04 -8.64 -15.66
CA HIS A 436 1.33 -9.17 -15.20
C HIS A 436 1.38 -9.29 -13.67
N ALA A 437 0.90 -8.27 -12.96
CA ALA A 437 0.83 -8.27 -11.51
C ALA A 437 -0.12 -9.35 -10.95
N GLN A 438 -1.17 -9.76 -11.68
CA GLN A 438 -2.03 -10.86 -11.27
C GLN A 438 -1.25 -12.18 -11.20
N SER A 439 -0.35 -12.41 -12.15
CA SER A 439 0.56 -13.56 -12.13
C SER A 439 1.51 -13.52 -10.93
N ILE A 440 2.09 -12.35 -10.62
CA ILE A 440 2.94 -12.17 -9.43
C ILE A 440 2.16 -12.46 -8.15
N PHE A 441 0.95 -11.92 -8.02
CA PHE A 441 0.12 -12.11 -6.83
C PHE A 441 -0.28 -13.57 -6.61
N LEU A 442 -0.60 -14.29 -7.69
CA LEU A 442 -0.87 -15.73 -7.60
C LEU A 442 0.37 -16.50 -7.11
N GLN A 443 1.56 -16.19 -7.63
CA GLN A 443 2.80 -16.79 -7.17
C GLN A 443 3.06 -16.50 -5.68
N GLN A 444 2.88 -15.24 -5.25
CA GLN A 444 3.01 -14.86 -3.85
C GLN A 444 2.03 -15.61 -2.95
N GLN A 445 0.82 -15.89 -3.43
CA GLN A 445 -0.16 -16.68 -2.68
C GLN A 445 0.30 -18.13 -2.48
N ILE A 446 0.78 -18.78 -3.56
CA ILE A 446 1.28 -20.16 -3.51
C ILE A 446 2.43 -20.25 -2.50
N LEU A 447 3.39 -19.31 -2.56
CA LEU A 447 4.51 -19.25 -1.62
C LEU A 447 4.07 -19.09 -0.16
N MET A 448 3.03 -18.29 0.09
CA MET A 448 2.46 -18.13 1.42
C MET A 448 1.78 -19.41 1.93
N GLU A 449 1.03 -20.10 1.07
CA GLU A 449 0.34 -21.35 1.42
C GLU A 449 1.32 -22.49 1.71
N ASP A 450 2.42 -22.58 0.95
CA ASP A 450 3.48 -23.57 1.20
C ASP A 450 4.22 -23.27 2.50
N HIS A 451 4.50 -21.99 2.81
CA HIS A 451 5.09 -21.62 4.09
C HIS A 451 4.16 -21.92 5.28
N ASP A 452 2.84 -21.71 5.13
CA ASP A 452 1.86 -22.05 6.18
C ASP A 452 1.77 -23.57 6.41
N LYS A 453 1.80 -24.38 5.34
CA LYS A 453 1.87 -25.84 5.43
C LYS A 453 3.16 -26.30 6.10
N GLN A 454 4.31 -25.75 5.71
CA GLN A 454 5.62 -26.08 6.28
C GLN A 454 5.66 -25.73 7.78
N THR A 455 5.10 -24.58 8.16
CA THR A 455 5.04 -24.11 9.55
C THR A 455 4.13 -24.99 10.41
N LYS A 456 3.00 -25.45 9.86
CA LYS A 456 2.11 -26.42 10.53
C LYS A 456 2.76 -27.79 10.71
N ILE A 457 3.44 -28.30 9.68
CA ILE A 457 4.21 -29.55 9.76
C ILE A 457 5.33 -29.44 10.80
N LEU A 458 6.01 -28.29 10.89
CA LEU A 458 7.08 -28.08 11.88
C LEU A 458 6.52 -27.96 13.31
N ALA A 459 5.32 -27.40 13.47
CA ALA A 459 4.63 -27.31 14.76
C ALA A 459 4.08 -28.67 15.26
N GLU A 460 3.62 -29.53 14.34
CA GLU A 460 3.16 -30.89 14.66
C GLU A 460 4.33 -31.86 14.95
N ASN A 461 5.52 -31.60 14.40
CA ASN A 461 6.72 -32.42 14.62
C ASN A 461 7.62 -31.93 15.76
N VAL A 462 7.18 -30.99 16.60
CA VAL A 462 7.89 -30.70 17.86
C VAL A 462 7.76 -31.95 18.73
N PRO A 463 8.86 -32.66 19.06
CA PRO A 463 8.78 -33.73 20.05
C PRO A 463 8.29 -33.07 21.32
N VAL A 464 7.19 -33.58 21.88
CA VAL A 464 6.78 -33.23 23.23
C VAL A 464 7.99 -33.45 24.11
N GLU A 465 8.65 -32.36 24.51
CA GLU A 465 9.68 -32.39 25.52
C GLU A 465 8.94 -32.83 26.78
N ILE A 466 9.05 -34.12 27.09
CA ILE A 466 8.41 -34.71 28.26
C ILE A 466 8.93 -33.91 29.44
N ASP A 467 8.03 -33.14 30.03
CA ASP A 467 8.24 -32.22 31.15
C ASP A 467 8.93 -32.98 32.30
N ALA A 468 10.27 -32.97 32.28
CA ALA A 468 11.11 -33.78 33.14
C ALA A 468 10.97 -33.48 34.65
N PRO A 469 10.60 -32.27 35.13
CA PRO A 469 10.57 -32.05 36.57
C PRO A 469 9.35 -32.69 37.25
N ARG A 470 8.25 -32.94 36.53
CA ARG A 470 7.03 -33.50 37.14
C ARG A 470 7.07 -35.03 37.28
N ASN A 471 7.68 -35.71 36.31
CA ASN A 471 7.87 -37.16 36.36
C ASN A 471 9.01 -37.57 37.32
N PHE A 472 10.05 -36.74 37.47
CA PHE A 472 11.12 -37.00 38.44
C PHE A 472 10.64 -36.88 39.90
N LEU A 473 9.72 -35.95 40.16
CA LEU A 473 9.10 -35.80 41.49
C LEU A 473 8.17 -36.98 41.81
N LEU A 474 7.38 -37.47 40.84
CA LEU A 474 6.58 -38.69 41.02
C LEU A 474 7.46 -39.93 41.22
N LEU A 475 8.57 -40.03 40.49
CA LEU A 475 9.53 -41.11 40.64
C LEU A 475 10.15 -41.11 42.05
N LEU A 476 10.57 -39.94 42.56
CA LEU A 476 11.08 -39.77 43.92
C LEU A 476 10.04 -40.09 45.00
N VAL A 477 8.78 -39.66 44.82
CA VAL A 477 7.69 -39.91 45.79
C VAL A 477 7.33 -41.40 45.86
N THR A 478 7.54 -42.18 44.79
CA THR A 478 7.26 -43.62 44.78
C THR A 478 8.45 -44.48 45.19
N LEU A 479 9.67 -44.18 44.72
CA LEU A 479 10.85 -45.02 44.95
C LEU A 479 11.45 -44.85 46.36
N VAL A 480 11.45 -43.64 46.92
CA VAL A 480 12.01 -43.39 48.25
C VAL A 480 11.29 -44.16 49.37
N PRO A 481 9.94 -44.17 49.45
CA PRO A 481 9.25 -45.00 50.45
C PRO A 481 9.41 -46.50 50.21
N LEU A 482 9.54 -46.95 48.95
CA LEU A 482 9.82 -48.36 48.62
C LEU A 482 11.21 -48.80 49.10
N VAL A 483 12.23 -47.97 48.89
CA VAL A 483 13.60 -48.25 49.38
C VAL A 483 13.64 -48.19 50.91
N LEU A 484 12.98 -47.22 51.54
CA LEU A 484 12.87 -47.16 53.01
C LEU A 484 12.14 -48.37 53.57
N PHE A 485 11.06 -48.83 52.93
CA PHE A 485 10.35 -50.04 53.32
C PHE A 485 11.26 -51.28 53.23
N PHE A 486 12.02 -51.43 52.14
CA PHE A 486 12.99 -52.52 52.00
C PHE A 486 14.11 -52.47 53.06
N ILE A 487 14.63 -51.29 53.37
CA ILE A 487 15.64 -51.11 54.44
C ILE A 487 15.05 -51.49 55.80
N VAL A 488 13.83 -51.06 56.14
CA VAL A 488 13.17 -51.43 57.40
C VAL A 488 12.89 -52.93 57.49
N VAL A 489 12.46 -53.56 56.39
CA VAL A 489 12.25 -55.03 56.33
C VAL A 489 13.57 -55.79 56.47
N MET A 490 14.65 -55.30 55.87
CA MET A 490 15.98 -55.89 56.00
C MET A 490 16.53 -55.76 57.43
N PHE A 491 16.39 -54.59 58.07
CA PHE A 491 16.78 -54.40 59.46
C PHE A 491 15.94 -55.23 60.44
N LYS A 492 14.62 -55.39 60.20
CA LYS A 492 13.80 -56.32 61.00
C LYS A 492 14.24 -57.78 60.84
N ARG A 493 14.60 -58.22 59.63
CA ARG A 493 15.12 -59.59 59.39
C ARG A 493 16.47 -59.82 60.07
N SER A 494 17.37 -58.85 60.10
CA SER A 494 18.66 -58.96 60.81
C SER A 494 18.53 -58.98 62.34
N CYS A 495 17.50 -58.35 62.92
CA CYS A 495 17.23 -58.44 64.36
C CYS A 495 16.59 -59.79 64.78
N CYS A 496 15.75 -60.40 63.93
CA CYS A 496 15.20 -61.73 64.22
C CYS A 496 16.23 -62.86 64.09
N ILE A 497 17.25 -62.71 63.23
CA ILE A 497 18.32 -63.71 63.05
C ILE A 497 19.28 -63.76 64.25
N LYS A 498 19.50 -62.64 64.96
CA LYS A 498 20.34 -62.63 66.18
C LYS A 498 19.69 -63.27 67.41
N TYR A 499 18.35 -63.30 67.50
CA TYR A 499 17.66 -63.98 68.61
C TYR A 499 17.53 -65.50 68.42
N PHE A 500 17.52 -66.00 67.19
CA PHE A 500 17.43 -67.45 66.93
C PHE A 500 18.77 -68.19 67.10
N TYR A 501 19.91 -67.51 66.99
CA TYR A 501 21.23 -68.14 67.17
C TYR A 501 21.72 -68.21 68.63
N VAL A 502 21.18 -67.39 69.54
CA VAL A 502 21.54 -67.42 70.97
C VAL A 502 20.69 -68.42 71.76
N ALA A 503 19.48 -68.75 71.31
CA ALA A 503 18.60 -69.71 71.98
C ALA A 503 18.89 -71.20 71.66
N LYS A 504 19.69 -71.50 70.62
CA LYS A 504 20.03 -72.89 70.22
C LYS A 504 21.37 -73.40 70.78
N MET A 505 22.13 -72.58 71.50
CA MET A 505 23.41 -72.95 72.15
C MET A 505 23.33 -72.94 73.68
N LYS A 506 22.15 -73.28 74.25
CA LYS A 506 21.95 -73.55 75.70
C LYS A 506 21.23 -74.88 75.99
N LYS A 507 21.20 -75.80 75.02
CA LYS A 507 20.76 -77.20 75.17
C LYS A 507 21.74 -78.13 74.43
N ALA A 508 22.98 -78.16 74.93
CA ALA A 508 23.99 -79.21 74.72
C ALA A 508 25.15 -78.84 75.65
N GLY A 509 25.10 -79.36 76.87
CA GLY A 509 25.88 -78.97 78.04
C GLY A 509 25.00 -79.08 79.26
#